data_AF-A0A954QBB3-F1
#
_entry.id   AF-A0A954QBB3-F1
#
_cell.length_a   1.000
_cell.length_b   1.000
_cell.length_c   1.000
_cell.angle_alpha   90.00
_cell.angle_beta   90.00
_cell.angle_gamma   90.00
#
_symmetry.space_group_name_H-M   'P 1'
#
loop_
_entity.id
_entity.type
_entity.pdbx_description
1 polymer ?
#
loop_
_entity_poly.entity_id
_entity_poly.type
_entity_poly.pdbx_seq_one_letter_code
_entity_poly.pdbx_strand_id
1 'polypeptide(L)'
;MARSGADQLTLHENTEAFQRLRVYPPLMKGVSNADLSTTVLGRKIKLSVMLAPVAAQRRYHLDGGAGAARAAAAAGTVYGVSGSIGNSVEEIAISSSGPKRFQLYVPKDRAVARDGVLRA
;
A
#
# COMPACT_ATOMS: atom_id res chain seq x y z
N MET A 1 -12.36 -5.06 15.80
CA MET A 1 -11.23 -5.94 16.20
C MET A 1 -10.47 -6.33 14.96
N ALA A 2 -9.21 -5.91 14.82
CA ALA A 2 -8.32 -6.48 13.81
C ALA A 2 -8.04 -7.95 14.17
N ARG A 3 -8.06 -8.86 13.21
CA ARG A 3 -7.87 -10.31 13.42
C ARG A 3 -6.94 -10.86 12.35
N SER A 4 -6.26 -11.95 12.69
CA SER A 4 -5.47 -12.79 11.77
C SER A 4 -5.97 -14.24 11.87
N GLY A 5 -5.37 -15.15 11.10
CA GLY A 5 -5.76 -16.56 11.09
C GLY A 5 -5.54 -17.26 12.44
N ALA A 6 -6.39 -18.24 12.74
CA ALA A 6 -6.30 -19.13 13.90
C ALA A 6 -6.06 -18.40 15.24
N ASP A 7 -4.99 -18.76 15.95
CA ASP A 7 -4.56 -18.22 17.24
C ASP A 7 -3.83 -16.87 17.14
N GLN A 8 -3.68 -16.33 15.92
CA GLN A 8 -3.01 -15.07 15.63
C GLN A 8 -1.52 -15.04 15.99
N LEU A 9 -0.88 -16.20 16.17
CA LEU A 9 0.54 -16.29 16.51
C LEU A 9 1.42 -15.56 15.50
N THR A 10 1.15 -15.74 14.19
CA THR A 10 1.90 -15.05 13.13
C THR A 10 1.72 -13.53 13.17
N LEU A 11 0.54 -13.03 13.60
CA LEU A 11 0.31 -11.59 13.72
C LEU A 11 1.21 -10.99 14.81
N HIS A 12 1.29 -11.68 15.95
CA HIS A 12 2.17 -11.27 17.04
C HIS A 12 3.64 -11.34 16.62
N GLU A 13 4.05 -12.47 16.05
CA GLU A 13 5.42 -12.73 15.61
C GLU A 13 5.90 -11.73 14.55
N ASN A 14 5.04 -11.28 13.62
CA ASN A 14 5.39 -10.24 12.65
C ASN A 14 5.85 -8.94 13.32
N THR A 15 5.31 -8.61 14.49
CA THR A 15 5.69 -7.41 15.25
C THR A 15 6.93 -7.66 16.10
N GLU A 16 6.97 -8.80 16.81
CA GLU A 16 8.10 -9.17 17.67
C GLU A 16 9.40 -9.38 16.88
N ALA A 17 9.29 -9.82 15.61
CA ALA A 17 10.44 -9.98 14.73
C ALA A 17 11.30 -8.72 14.58
N PHE A 18 10.68 -7.54 14.51
CA PHE A 18 11.42 -6.28 14.44
C PHE A 18 12.12 -5.92 15.74
N GLN A 19 11.61 -6.36 16.90
CA GLN A 19 12.22 -6.07 18.21
C GLN A 19 13.51 -6.84 18.45
N ARG A 20 13.71 -7.94 17.71
CA ARG A 20 14.95 -8.74 17.75
C ARG A 20 16.09 -8.10 16.95
N LEU A 21 15.79 -7.12 16.09
CA LEU A 21 16.78 -6.40 15.30
C LEU A 21 17.25 -5.15 16.04
N ARG A 22 18.57 -4.89 16.02
CA ARG A 22 19.18 -3.68 16.58
C ARG A 22 19.73 -2.83 15.43
N VAL A 23 19.40 -1.54 15.45
CA VAL A 23 20.01 -0.55 14.55
C VAL A 23 21.33 -0.11 15.20
N TYR A 24 22.43 -0.16 14.45
CA TYR A 24 23.70 0.39 14.86
C TYR A 24 23.84 1.83 14.31
N PRO A 25 23.61 2.87 15.13
CA PRO A 25 23.69 4.24 14.64
C PRO A 25 25.16 4.62 14.42
N PRO A 26 25.54 5.07 13.21
CA PRO A 26 26.90 5.55 12.99
C PRO A 26 27.12 6.86 13.75
N LEU A 27 28.20 6.93 14.54
CA LEU A 27 28.60 8.16 15.24
C LEU A 27 29.22 9.16 14.27
N MET A 28 28.96 10.45 14.50
CA MET A 28 29.52 11.58 13.75
C MET A 28 29.28 11.55 12.22
N LYS A 29 28.28 10.81 11.74
CA LYS A 29 27.76 10.99 10.38
C LYS A 29 26.74 12.13 10.38
N GLY A 30 26.98 13.17 9.57
CA GLY A 30 25.99 14.22 9.33
C GLY A 30 24.73 13.63 8.69
N VAL A 31 23.58 13.74 9.35
CA VAL A 31 22.28 13.23 8.90
C VAL A 31 21.29 14.35 8.55
N SER A 32 21.77 15.59 8.40
CA SER A 32 20.93 16.77 8.18
C SER A 32 20.09 16.72 6.90
N ASN A 33 20.51 15.95 5.90
CA ASN A 33 19.86 15.86 4.58
C ASN A 33 19.53 14.41 4.19
N ALA A 34 18.87 13.65 5.05
CA ALA A 34 18.47 12.28 4.72
C ALA A 34 17.46 12.25 3.55
N ASP A 35 17.89 11.75 2.39
CA ASP A 35 17.00 11.50 1.25
C ASP A 35 16.30 10.14 1.42
N LEU A 36 14.98 10.17 1.65
CA LEU A 36 14.14 8.98 1.78
C LEU A 36 13.59 8.48 0.43
N SER A 37 13.94 9.19 -0.65
CA SER A 37 13.41 8.90 -1.97
C SER A 37 14.06 7.67 -2.59
N THR A 38 13.30 6.92 -3.38
CA THR A 38 13.79 5.72 -4.06
C THR A 38 13.06 5.51 -5.38
N THR A 39 13.50 4.55 -6.19
CA THR A 39 12.85 4.19 -7.45
C THR A 39 12.31 2.79 -7.35
N VAL A 40 11.01 2.63 -7.62
CA VAL A 40 10.32 1.34 -7.58
C VAL A 40 9.69 1.08 -8.93
N LEU A 41 10.12 -0.01 -9.58
CA LEU A 41 9.60 -0.44 -10.89
C LEU A 41 9.60 0.72 -11.91
N GLY A 42 10.71 1.47 -11.98
CA GLY A 42 10.90 2.60 -12.89
C GLY A 42 10.28 3.94 -12.46
N ARG A 43 9.58 4.01 -11.31
CA ARG A 43 8.98 5.25 -10.81
C ARG A 43 9.69 5.78 -9.57
N LYS A 44 10.11 7.03 -9.60
CA LYS A 44 10.65 7.73 -8.43
C LYS A 44 9.52 8.04 -7.44
N ILE A 45 9.75 7.74 -6.16
CA ILE A 45 8.89 8.06 -5.01
C ILE A 45 9.69 8.81 -3.96
N LYS A 46 9.04 9.70 -3.21
CA LYS A 46 9.68 10.55 -2.19
C LYS A 46 9.89 9.84 -0.86
N LEU A 47 9.12 8.79 -0.60
CA LEU A 47 9.13 8.01 0.63
C LEU A 47 9.23 6.52 0.28
N SER A 48 10.18 5.82 0.91
CA SER A 48 10.42 4.38 0.73
C SER A 48 9.40 3.46 1.44
N VAL A 49 8.19 3.97 1.72
CA VAL A 49 7.09 3.26 2.37
C VAL A 49 5.85 3.41 1.53
N MET A 50 5.12 2.32 1.26
CA MET A 50 3.91 2.30 0.43
C MET A 50 2.69 1.89 1.24
N LEU A 51 1.51 2.29 0.76
CA LEU A 51 0.25 1.78 1.32
C LEU A 51 -0.05 0.40 0.70
N ALA A 52 -0.10 -0.63 1.55
CA ALA A 52 -0.48 -1.97 1.14
C ALA A 52 -1.96 -2.06 0.73
N PRO A 53 -2.34 -2.96 -0.18
CA PRO A 53 -3.74 -3.19 -0.53
C PRO A 53 -4.54 -3.70 0.67
N VAL A 54 -5.61 -2.96 1.03
CA VAL A 54 -6.54 -3.34 2.11
C VAL A 54 -7.96 -3.27 1.56
N ALA A 55 -8.72 -4.36 1.69
CA ALA A 55 -10.09 -4.44 1.22
C ALA A 55 -11.07 -3.62 2.10
N ALA A 56 -12.26 -3.33 1.55
CA ALA A 56 -13.39 -2.77 2.27
C ALA A 56 -13.11 -1.47 3.07
N GLN A 57 -12.27 -0.58 2.53
CA GLN A 57 -11.89 0.66 3.23
C GLN A 57 -13.07 1.59 3.52
N ARG A 58 -14.13 1.53 2.71
CA ARG A 58 -15.39 2.26 2.96
C ARG A 58 -16.08 1.91 4.29
N ARG A 59 -15.72 0.77 4.92
CA ARG A 59 -16.20 0.43 6.27
C ARG A 59 -15.56 1.24 7.38
N TYR A 60 -14.38 1.83 7.13
CA TYR A 60 -13.66 2.64 8.11
C TYR A 60 -13.88 4.14 7.89
N HIS A 61 -14.05 4.57 6.63
CA HIS A 61 -14.34 5.96 6.29
C HIS A 61 -15.04 6.04 4.92
N LEU A 62 -15.96 6.98 4.74
CA LEU A 62 -16.77 7.12 3.52
C LEU A 62 -15.93 7.30 2.24
N ASP A 63 -14.82 8.03 2.35
CA ASP A 63 -13.87 8.23 1.23
C ASP A 63 -13.21 6.93 0.73
N GLY A 64 -13.13 5.90 1.57
CA GLY A 64 -12.53 4.61 1.24
C GLY A 64 -11.17 4.72 0.52
N GLY A 65 -11.06 4.02 -0.61
CA GLY A 65 -9.84 3.97 -1.42
C GLY A 65 -9.45 5.29 -2.07
N ALA A 66 -10.42 6.17 -2.33
CA ALA A 66 -10.14 7.48 -2.92
C ALA A 66 -9.40 8.39 -1.92
N GLY A 67 -9.77 8.33 -0.63
CA GLY A 67 -9.06 9.02 0.44
C GLY A 67 -7.62 8.52 0.59
N ALA A 68 -7.42 7.20 0.59
CA ALA A 68 -6.10 6.58 0.67
C ALA A 68 -5.21 6.94 -0.54
N ALA A 69 -5.77 6.98 -1.75
CA ALA A 69 -5.05 7.38 -2.95
C ALA A 69 -4.58 8.85 -2.88
N ARG A 70 -5.44 9.77 -2.44
CA ARG A 70 -5.05 11.17 -2.20
C ARG A 70 -3.94 11.28 -1.16
N ALA A 71 -4.04 10.55 -0.05
CA ALA A 71 -3.04 10.56 1.00
C ALA A 71 -1.67 10.04 0.51
N ALA A 72 -1.65 8.92 -0.24
CA ALA A 72 -0.42 8.40 -0.81
C ALA A 72 0.22 9.37 -1.81
N ALA A 73 -0.60 10.02 -2.65
CA ALA A 73 -0.12 11.03 -3.59
C ALA A 73 0.49 12.23 -2.88
N ALA A 74 -0.16 12.73 -1.82
CA ALA A 74 0.35 13.83 -1.00
C ALA A 74 1.67 13.47 -0.29
N ALA A 75 1.80 12.23 0.21
CA ALA A 75 3.03 11.70 0.80
C ALA A 75 4.12 11.37 -0.25
N GLY A 76 3.79 11.44 -1.54
CA GLY A 76 4.72 11.15 -2.63
C GLY A 76 5.10 9.67 -2.74
N THR A 77 4.19 8.76 -2.41
CA THR A 77 4.40 7.31 -2.46
C THR A 77 3.32 6.56 -3.24
N VAL A 78 3.46 5.24 -3.35
CA VAL A 78 2.57 4.33 -4.07
C VAL A 78 1.40 3.90 -3.21
N TYR A 79 0.21 3.88 -3.83
CA TYR A 79 -0.97 3.26 -3.27
C TYR A 79 -1.25 1.88 -3.90
N GLY A 80 -1.27 0.83 -3.08
CA GLY A 80 -1.77 -0.49 -3.45
C GLY A 80 -3.30 -0.54 -3.39
N VAL A 81 -3.93 -0.72 -4.55
CA VAL A 81 -5.39 -0.78 -4.70
C VAL A 81 -5.84 -2.24 -4.62
N SER A 82 -6.71 -2.57 -3.67
CA SER A 82 -7.32 -3.90 -3.60
C SER A 82 -8.40 -4.08 -4.65
N GLY A 83 -8.48 -5.25 -5.28
CA GLY A 83 -9.61 -5.63 -6.13
C GLY A 83 -10.96 -5.68 -5.38
N SER A 84 -10.96 -5.69 -4.05
CA SER A 84 -12.15 -5.75 -3.18
C SER A 84 -12.30 -4.51 -2.29
N ILE A 85 -11.91 -3.34 -2.80
CA ILE A 85 -11.86 -2.08 -2.04
C ILE A 85 -13.24 -1.46 -1.76
N GLY A 86 -14.22 -1.73 -2.63
CA GLY A 86 -15.59 -1.18 -2.56
C GLY A 86 -15.82 0.12 -3.32
N ASN A 87 -14.76 0.76 -3.84
CA ASN A 87 -14.78 1.79 -4.89
C ASN A 87 -14.56 1.13 -6.25
N SER A 88 -14.98 1.80 -7.33
CA SER A 88 -14.54 1.41 -8.68
C SER A 88 -13.06 1.77 -8.89
N VAL A 89 -12.38 1.11 -9.83
CA VAL A 89 -10.97 1.41 -10.15
C VAL A 89 -10.85 2.83 -10.71
N GLU A 90 -11.85 3.25 -11.48
CA GLU A 90 -11.98 4.55 -12.12
C GLU A 90 -12.18 5.67 -11.07
N GLU A 91 -13.03 5.46 -10.06
CA GLU A 91 -13.18 6.41 -8.93
C GLU A 91 -11.83 6.66 -8.24
N ILE A 92 -11.05 5.61 -8.01
CA ILE A 92 -9.72 5.72 -7.40
C ILE A 92 -8.73 6.40 -8.36
N ALA A 93 -8.79 6.08 -9.64
CA ALA A 93 -7.93 6.68 -10.65
C ALA A 93 -8.11 8.21 -10.75
N ILE A 94 -9.37 8.67 -10.74
CA ILE A 94 -9.73 10.10 -10.80
C ILE A 94 -9.34 10.83 -9.51
N SER A 95 -9.36 10.13 -8.37
CA SER A 95 -9.10 10.76 -7.07
C SER A 95 -7.69 11.32 -6.89
N SER A 96 -6.69 10.83 -7.65
CA SER A 96 -5.32 11.35 -7.60
C SER A 96 -4.49 10.91 -8.81
N SER A 97 -3.52 11.75 -9.20
CA SER A 97 -2.49 11.42 -10.21
C SER A 97 -1.28 10.67 -9.62
N GLY A 98 -1.30 10.35 -8.32
CA GLY A 98 -0.22 9.62 -7.65
C GLY A 98 -0.03 8.19 -8.16
N PRO A 99 1.16 7.58 -7.98
CA PRO A 99 1.41 6.23 -8.46
C PRO A 99 0.54 5.21 -7.72
N LYS A 100 -0.05 4.28 -8.47
CA LYS A 100 -0.94 3.24 -7.98
C LYS A 100 -0.49 1.87 -8.47
N ARG A 101 -0.82 0.81 -7.73
CA ARG A 101 -0.60 -0.59 -8.10
C ARG A 101 -1.85 -1.40 -7.81
N PHE A 102 -2.37 -2.11 -8.79
CA PHE A 102 -3.57 -2.92 -8.64
C PHE A 102 -3.21 -4.32 -8.13
N GLN A 103 -3.86 -4.74 -7.05
CA GLN A 103 -3.75 -6.08 -6.49
C GLN A 103 -4.88 -6.96 -7.06
N LEU A 104 -4.50 -7.94 -7.86
CA LEU A 104 -5.40 -8.89 -8.51
C LEU A 104 -5.31 -10.25 -7.81
N TYR A 105 -6.43 -10.74 -7.30
CA TYR A 105 -6.64 -12.17 -7.16
C TYR A 105 -7.09 -12.70 -8.51
N VAL A 106 -6.44 -13.73 -9.05
CA VAL A 106 -6.82 -14.31 -10.34
C VAL A 106 -8.11 -15.11 -10.15
N PRO A 107 -9.28 -14.63 -10.61
CA PRO A 107 -10.51 -15.40 -10.54
C PRO A 107 -10.43 -16.64 -11.43
N LYS A 108 -11.30 -17.62 -11.14
CA LYS A 108 -11.45 -18.83 -11.96
C LYS A 108 -11.76 -18.48 -13.42
N ASP A 109 -12.62 -17.49 -13.63
CA ASP A 109 -12.90 -16.97 -14.97
C ASP A 109 -11.82 -15.96 -15.40
N ARG A 110 -11.01 -16.36 -16.37
CA ARG A 110 -9.91 -15.55 -16.90
C ARG A 110 -10.39 -14.29 -17.65
N ALA A 111 -11.63 -14.26 -18.14
CA ALA A 111 -12.19 -13.07 -18.76
C ALA A 111 -12.33 -11.93 -17.74
N VAL A 112 -12.78 -12.25 -16.51
CA VAL A 112 -12.86 -11.28 -15.40
C VAL A 112 -11.47 -10.79 -14.99
N ALA A 113 -10.47 -11.70 -14.95
CA ALA A 113 -9.09 -11.32 -14.69
C ALA A 113 -8.56 -10.33 -15.73
N ARG A 114 -8.84 -10.60 -17.02
CA ARG A 114 -8.42 -9.76 -18.14
C ARG A 114 -9.08 -8.39 -18.08
N ASP A 115 -10.39 -8.33 -17.84
CA ASP A 115 -11.11 -7.06 -17.68
C ASP A 115 -10.50 -6.21 -16.55
N GLY A 116 -10.26 -6.83 -15.37
CA GLY A 116 -9.65 -6.13 -14.24
C GLY A 116 -8.25 -5.57 -14.54
N VAL A 117 -7.44 -6.26 -15.35
CA VAL A 117 -6.13 -5.75 -15.78
C VAL A 117 -6.25 -4.61 -16.78
N LEU A 118 -7.23 -4.65 -17.69
CA LEU A 118 -7.40 -3.61 -18.71
C LEU A 118 -7.94 -2.30 -18.17
N ARG A 119 -8.71 -2.34 -17.07
CA ARG A 119 -9.26 -1.15 -16.41
C ARG A 119 -8.31 -0.51 -15.38
N ALA A 120 -7.29 -1.24 -14.95
CA ALA A 120 -6.30 -0.80 -13.96
C ALA A 120 -5.16 0.02 -14.58
#